data_AF-A0A6N3FFI1-F1
#
_entry.id   AF-A0A6N3FFI1-F1
#
_cell.length_a   1.000
_cell.length_b   1.000
_cell.length_c   1.000
_cell.angle_alpha   90.00
_cell.angle_beta   90.00
_cell.angle_gamma   90.00
#
_symmetry.space_group_name_H-M   'P 1'
#
loop_
_entity.id
_entity.type
_entity.pdbx_description
1 polymer ?
#
loop_
_entity_poly.entity_id
_entity_poly.type
_entity_poly.pdbx_seq_one_letter_code
_entity_poly.pdbx_strand_id
1 'polypeptide(L)'
;MASIKKEQILESIEFCEKNGYFEKLNDIYSTLPKGDCAGCGNCCMESVGINLIEFLNIYRYLAEKQELRECSIERIVDYYFMELMKKNSCPFRDENNRCLIYEVRPLNCRLFGHWKKEDYNANLSRVIEQNMNYKKDMKNLYGVDISDEVLNFSIKYCETFKPEKNYLSKKERLNFEDEIMNLDARILGSELIDIPYKDRGIVEYFIESMLYSDFAYKVKIRITKEKNMNVINKIKRILLTK
;
A
#
# COMPACT_ATOMS: atom_id res chain seq x y z
N MET A 1 18.28 -2.83 -11.89
CA MET A 1 17.67 -4.06 -11.31
C MET A 1 16.70 -3.63 -10.22
N ALA A 2 15.58 -4.33 -10.05
CA ALA A 2 14.62 -4.03 -8.99
C ALA A 2 15.21 -4.34 -7.59
N SER A 3 14.73 -3.67 -6.54
CA SER A 3 15.11 -3.99 -5.15
C SER A 3 14.60 -5.36 -4.72
N ILE A 4 13.38 -5.71 -5.15
CA ILE A 4 12.81 -7.04 -4.96
C ILE A 4 12.80 -7.70 -6.34
N LYS A 5 13.62 -8.74 -6.52
CA LYS A 5 13.75 -9.37 -7.84
C LYS A 5 12.49 -10.16 -8.18
N LYS A 6 12.13 -10.17 -9.46
CA LYS A 6 10.97 -10.90 -9.96
C LYS A 6 11.07 -12.39 -9.63
N GLU A 7 12.26 -12.96 -9.76
CA GLU A 7 12.53 -14.37 -9.46
C GLU A 7 12.20 -14.68 -8.00
N GLN A 8 12.68 -13.86 -7.05
CA GLN A 8 12.39 -14.01 -5.62
C GLN A 8 10.88 -13.93 -5.32
N ILE A 9 10.15 -13.05 -6.00
CA ILE A 9 8.70 -12.92 -5.85
C ILE A 9 8.01 -14.21 -6.32
N LEU A 10 8.39 -14.73 -7.49
CA LEU A 10 7.79 -15.93 -8.07
C LEU A 10 8.08 -17.17 -7.21
N GLU A 11 9.34 -17.35 -6.80
CA GLU A 11 9.75 -18.44 -5.90
C GLU A 11 9.02 -18.36 -4.55
N SER A 12 8.84 -17.15 -4.01
CA SER A 12 8.08 -16.95 -2.75
C SER A 12 6.59 -17.25 -2.93
N ILE A 13 6.00 -16.93 -4.08
CA ILE A 13 4.60 -17.27 -4.38
C ILE A 13 4.45 -18.79 -4.44
N GLU A 14 5.31 -19.50 -5.18
CA GLU A 14 5.28 -20.97 -5.28
C GLU A 14 5.45 -21.62 -3.90
N PHE A 15 6.37 -21.10 -3.09
CA PHE A 15 6.55 -21.53 -1.70
C PHE A 15 5.28 -21.34 -0.86
N CYS A 16 4.62 -20.18 -0.97
CA CYS A 16 3.37 -19.91 -0.25
C CYS A 16 2.23 -20.83 -0.68
N GLU A 17 2.10 -21.12 -1.98
CA GLU A 17 1.11 -22.05 -2.53
C GLU A 17 1.33 -23.47 -2.02
N LYS A 18 2.55 -23.97 -2.11
CA LYS A 18 2.91 -25.31 -1.63
C LYS A 18 2.64 -25.51 -0.13
N ASN A 19 2.76 -24.45 0.66
CA ASN A 19 2.58 -24.50 2.11
C ASN A 19 1.18 -24.03 2.60
N GLY A 20 0.29 -23.71 1.67
CA GLY A 20 -1.08 -23.29 1.95
C GLY A 20 -1.17 -21.95 2.70
N TYR A 21 -0.25 -21.01 2.46
CA TYR A 21 -0.19 -19.75 3.22
C TYR A 21 -1.22 -18.72 2.75
N PHE A 22 -1.62 -18.77 1.48
CA PHE A 22 -2.69 -17.91 0.98
C PHE A 22 -4.06 -18.34 1.52
N GLU A 23 -4.27 -19.64 1.69
CA GLU A 23 -5.44 -20.22 2.34
C GLU A 23 -5.49 -19.77 3.80
N LYS A 24 -4.37 -19.86 4.53
CA LYS A 24 -4.29 -19.33 5.91
C LYS A 24 -4.54 -17.84 5.99
N LEU A 25 -4.04 -17.05 5.03
CA LEU A 25 -4.34 -15.63 4.96
C LEU A 25 -5.86 -15.40 4.78
N ASN A 26 -6.50 -16.16 3.90
CA ASN A 26 -7.94 -16.10 3.70
C ASN A 26 -8.73 -16.58 4.93
N ASP A 27 -8.25 -17.60 5.64
CA ASP A 27 -8.84 -18.07 6.90
C ASP A 27 -8.82 -16.94 7.93
N ILE A 28 -7.67 -16.27 8.13
CA ILE A 28 -7.57 -15.07 8.98
C ILE A 28 -8.60 -14.04 8.53
N TYR A 29 -8.64 -13.72 7.23
CA TYR A 29 -9.58 -12.74 6.70
C TYR A 29 -11.05 -13.11 6.91
N SER A 30 -11.38 -14.39 6.89
CA SER A 30 -12.75 -14.88 7.10
C SER A 30 -13.25 -14.67 8.53
N THR A 31 -12.32 -14.54 9.49
CA THR A 31 -12.65 -14.30 10.91
C THR A 31 -12.83 -12.82 11.24
N LEU A 32 -12.47 -11.90 10.33
CA LEU A 32 -12.73 -10.47 10.55
C LEU A 32 -14.23 -10.22 10.72
N PRO A 33 -14.62 -9.35 11.67
CA PRO A 33 -16.01 -8.94 11.79
C PRO A 33 -16.48 -8.30 10.49
N LYS A 34 -17.73 -8.56 10.11
CA LYS A 34 -18.35 -7.93 8.96
C LYS A 34 -18.93 -6.56 9.35
N GLY A 35 -19.23 -5.75 8.34
CA GLY A 35 -19.96 -4.51 8.50
C GLY A 35 -20.37 -3.90 7.18
N ASP A 36 -21.31 -2.97 7.25
CA ASP A 36 -21.91 -2.31 6.10
C ASP A 36 -21.06 -1.12 5.68
N CYS A 37 -20.41 -1.25 4.53
CA CYS A 37 -19.70 -0.16 3.87
C CYS A 37 -20.60 0.48 2.80
N ALA A 38 -20.74 1.80 2.85
CA ALA A 38 -21.49 2.57 1.85
C ALA A 38 -20.88 2.52 0.44
N GLY A 39 -19.63 2.05 0.31
CA GLY A 39 -18.98 1.88 -1.00
C GLY A 39 -18.63 3.20 -1.70
N CYS A 40 -18.48 4.30 -0.96
CA CYS A 40 -18.23 5.64 -1.51
C CYS A 40 -16.79 5.88 -1.99
N GLY A 41 -15.83 5.04 -1.60
CA GLY A 41 -14.42 5.15 -1.99
C GLY A 41 -13.62 6.27 -1.28
N ASN A 42 -14.20 6.97 -0.30
CA ASN A 42 -13.51 8.07 0.40
C ASN A 42 -12.25 7.63 1.17
N CYS A 43 -12.16 6.36 1.57
CA CYS A 43 -10.98 5.79 2.20
C CYS A 43 -9.88 5.36 1.20
N CYS A 44 -10.20 5.29 -0.09
CA CYS A 44 -9.29 4.82 -1.14
C CYS A 44 -8.42 5.96 -1.67
N MET A 45 -7.65 6.60 -0.80
CA MET A 45 -6.88 7.80 -1.11
C MET A 45 -5.39 7.75 -0.73
N GLU A 46 -4.94 6.72 -0.03
CA GLU A 46 -3.55 6.60 0.41
C GLU A 46 -3.00 5.19 0.15
N SER A 47 -1.68 5.08 -0.03
CA SER A 47 -0.94 3.83 0.06
C SER A 47 -1.01 3.35 1.51
N VAL A 48 -1.61 2.19 1.73
CA VAL A 48 -1.68 1.57 3.06
C VAL A 48 -0.50 0.63 3.25
N GLY A 49 0.04 0.57 4.47
CA GLY A 49 0.99 -0.46 4.87
C GLY A 49 0.42 -1.85 4.62
N ILE A 50 1.24 -2.77 4.11
CA ILE A 50 0.85 -4.16 3.89
C ILE A 50 1.97 -5.10 4.31
N ASN A 51 1.60 -6.34 4.60
CA ASN A 51 2.55 -7.43 4.86
C ASN A 51 3.06 -8.04 3.54
N LEU A 52 4.19 -8.73 3.58
CA LEU A 52 4.79 -9.40 2.43
C LEU A 52 3.84 -10.43 1.82
N ILE A 53 3.19 -11.27 2.61
CA ILE A 53 2.21 -12.25 2.11
C ILE A 53 1.05 -11.57 1.36
N GLU A 54 0.63 -10.39 1.79
CA GLU A 54 -0.42 -9.61 1.12
C GLU A 54 0.07 -9.07 -0.22
N PHE A 55 1.32 -8.56 -0.27
CA PHE A 55 1.95 -8.15 -1.52
C PHE A 55 2.03 -9.31 -2.51
N LEU A 56 2.52 -10.48 -2.07
CA LEU A 56 2.61 -11.68 -2.93
C LEU A 56 1.23 -12.11 -3.44
N ASN A 57 0.20 -12.05 -2.59
CA ASN A 57 -1.17 -12.41 -2.97
C ASN A 57 -1.73 -11.45 -4.04
N ILE A 58 -1.52 -10.14 -3.87
CA ILE A 58 -1.95 -9.12 -4.84
C ILE A 58 -1.15 -9.26 -6.14
N TYR A 59 0.16 -9.48 -6.05
CA TYR A 59 1.01 -9.68 -7.22
C TYR A 59 0.54 -10.87 -8.06
N ARG A 60 0.29 -12.03 -7.43
CA ARG A 60 -0.28 -13.21 -8.09
C ARG A 60 -1.64 -12.93 -8.71
N TYR A 61 -2.53 -12.26 -7.98
CA TYR A 61 -3.87 -11.91 -8.48
C TYR A 61 -3.84 -11.07 -9.77
N LEU A 62 -2.89 -10.14 -9.86
CA LEU A 62 -2.68 -9.29 -11.02
C LEU A 62 -1.97 -10.03 -12.17
N ALA A 63 -1.13 -11.02 -11.87
CA ALA A 63 -0.40 -11.79 -12.90
C ALA A 63 -1.34 -12.50 -13.89
N GLU A 64 -2.53 -12.89 -13.42
CA GLU A 64 -3.57 -13.52 -14.24
C GLU A 64 -4.44 -12.52 -15.03
N LYS A 65 -4.30 -11.21 -14.78
CA LYS A 65 -5.20 -10.15 -15.28
C LYS A 65 -4.40 -9.04 -15.93
N GLN A 66 -3.92 -9.29 -17.16
CA GLN A 66 -2.96 -8.41 -17.84
C GLN A 66 -3.41 -6.95 -17.94
N GLU A 67 -4.64 -6.68 -18.39
CA GLU A 67 -5.17 -5.31 -18.53
C GLU A 67 -5.23 -4.59 -17.18
N LEU A 68 -5.72 -5.29 -16.15
CA LEU A 68 -5.79 -4.75 -14.79
C LEU A 68 -4.38 -4.47 -14.25
N ARG A 69 -3.43 -5.36 -14.50
CA ARG A 69 -2.03 -5.20 -14.10
C ARG A 69 -1.39 -3.98 -14.75
N GLU A 70 -1.52 -3.84 -16.07
CA GLU A 70 -0.95 -2.70 -16.81
C GLU A 70 -1.53 -1.37 -16.31
N CYS A 71 -2.86 -1.28 -16.18
CA CYS A 71 -3.54 -0.11 -15.65
C CYS A 71 -3.13 0.20 -14.19
N SER A 72 -3.00 -0.82 -13.35
CA SER A 72 -2.56 -0.65 -11.96
C SER A 72 -1.12 -0.15 -11.88
N ILE A 73 -0.19 -0.71 -12.68
CA ILE A 73 1.21 -0.27 -12.73
C ILE A 73 1.28 1.20 -13.15
N GLU A 74 0.51 1.61 -14.15
CA GLU A 74 0.48 3.00 -14.59
C GLU A 74 0.10 3.94 -13.44
N ARG A 75 -0.97 3.61 -12.73
CA ARG A 75 -1.48 4.41 -11.59
C ARG A 75 -0.55 4.36 -10.38
N ILE A 76 0.14 3.24 -10.13
CA ILE A 76 1.16 3.10 -9.08
C ILE A 76 2.34 4.04 -9.34
N VAL A 77 2.81 4.07 -10.59
CA VAL A 77 3.91 4.96 -11.02
C VAL A 77 3.49 6.42 -10.85
N ASP A 78 2.29 6.80 -11.28
CA ASP A 78 1.77 8.15 -11.04
C ASP A 78 1.66 8.47 -9.56
N TYR A 79 1.11 7.58 -8.75
CA TYR A 79 0.97 7.79 -7.32
C TYR A 79 2.34 8.04 -6.68
N TYR A 80 3.29 7.12 -6.86
CA TYR A 80 4.60 7.17 -6.21
C TYR A 80 5.40 8.42 -6.58
N PHE A 81 5.47 8.77 -7.88
CA PHE A 81 6.30 9.90 -8.33
C PHE A 81 5.62 11.26 -8.15
N MET A 82 4.32 11.31 -7.88
CA MET A 82 3.57 12.57 -7.71
C MET A 82 3.17 12.87 -6.26
N GLU A 83 3.28 11.92 -5.33
CA GLU A 83 2.74 12.05 -3.97
C GLU A 83 3.24 13.27 -3.19
N LEU A 84 4.43 13.80 -3.51
CA LEU A 84 5.00 15.00 -2.88
C LEU A 84 4.47 16.31 -3.49
N MET A 85 3.82 16.24 -4.65
CA MET A 85 3.29 17.40 -5.38
C MET A 85 1.77 17.47 -5.33
N LYS A 86 1.10 16.33 -5.36
CA LYS A 86 -0.36 16.22 -5.27
C LYS A 86 -0.77 14.89 -4.66
N LYS A 87 -1.92 14.89 -4.00
CA LYS A 87 -2.56 13.66 -3.51
C LYS A 87 -3.38 13.02 -4.62
N ASN A 88 -3.05 11.78 -4.94
CA ASN A 88 -3.80 10.96 -5.89
C ASN A 88 -4.63 9.93 -5.12
N SER A 89 -5.71 9.45 -5.71
CA SER A 89 -6.44 8.31 -5.16
C SER A 89 -5.59 7.04 -5.15
N CYS A 90 -6.02 6.04 -4.36
CA CYS A 90 -5.42 4.71 -4.40
C CYS A 90 -5.33 4.20 -5.85
N PRO A 91 -4.18 3.63 -6.28
CA PRO A 91 -4.01 3.13 -7.65
C PRO A 91 -5.03 2.08 -8.08
N PHE A 92 -5.61 1.36 -7.11
CA PHE A 92 -6.60 0.32 -7.35
C PHE A 92 -8.05 0.80 -7.26
N ARG A 93 -8.29 2.12 -7.15
CA ARG A 93 -9.65 2.69 -7.20
C ARG A 93 -10.02 2.94 -8.67
N ASP A 94 -11.16 2.43 -9.10
CA ASP A 94 -11.73 2.74 -10.42
C ASP A 94 -12.53 4.05 -10.43
N GLU A 95 -12.98 4.44 -11.62
CA GLU A 95 -13.81 5.63 -11.87
C GLU A 95 -15.18 5.59 -11.17
N ASN A 96 -15.66 4.41 -10.78
CA ASN A 96 -16.91 4.18 -10.05
C ASN A 96 -16.68 4.05 -8.54
N ASN A 97 -15.51 4.43 -8.03
CA ASN A 97 -15.12 4.37 -6.62
C ASN A 97 -15.07 2.96 -6.04
N ARG A 98 -14.86 1.94 -6.88
CA ARG A 98 -14.72 0.54 -6.51
C ARG A 98 -13.24 0.15 -6.47
N CYS A 99 -12.95 -0.85 -5.65
CA CYS A 99 -11.61 -1.41 -5.57
C CYS A 99 -11.44 -2.51 -6.63
N LEU A 100 -10.48 -2.34 -7.52
CA LEU A 100 -10.13 -3.29 -8.57
C LEU A 100 -9.50 -4.58 -8.05
N ILE A 101 -8.98 -4.56 -6.82
CA ILE A 101 -8.41 -5.73 -6.13
C ILE A 101 -9.21 -6.09 -4.89
N TYR A 102 -10.53 -5.87 -4.90
CA TYR A 102 -11.37 -6.00 -3.71
C TYR A 102 -11.21 -7.36 -3.01
N GLU A 103 -11.10 -8.45 -3.76
CA GLU A 103 -10.97 -9.82 -3.25
C GLU A 103 -9.67 -10.01 -2.46
N VAL A 104 -8.56 -9.45 -2.94
CA VAL A 104 -7.22 -9.56 -2.36
C VAL A 104 -6.77 -8.27 -1.64
N ARG A 105 -7.72 -7.40 -1.28
CA ARG A 105 -7.41 -6.15 -0.57
C ARG A 105 -6.72 -6.45 0.78
N PRO A 106 -5.76 -5.60 1.21
CA PRO A 106 -5.00 -5.85 2.42
C PRO A 106 -5.80 -5.62 3.70
N LEU A 107 -5.28 -6.10 4.83
CA LEU A 107 -5.85 -6.04 6.16
C LEU A 107 -6.21 -4.62 6.56
N ASN A 108 -5.32 -3.65 6.32
CA ASN A 108 -5.57 -2.24 6.62
C ASN A 108 -6.81 -1.69 5.89
N CYS A 109 -7.06 -2.11 4.65
CA CYS A 109 -8.28 -1.75 3.93
C CYS A 109 -9.53 -2.44 4.49
N ARG A 110 -9.40 -3.69 4.98
CA ARG A 110 -10.50 -4.44 5.59
C ARG A 110 -10.88 -3.86 6.96
N LEU A 111 -9.88 -3.47 7.75
CA LEU A 111 -10.06 -2.96 9.11
C LEU A 111 -10.50 -1.50 9.17
N PHE A 112 -10.33 -0.70 8.12
CA PHE A 112 -10.55 0.75 8.15
C PHE A 112 -11.88 1.17 8.79
N GLY A 113 -13.00 0.54 8.40
CA GLY A 113 -14.32 0.86 8.97
C GLY A 113 -14.51 0.41 10.42
N HIS A 114 -13.70 -0.54 10.91
CA HIS A 114 -13.85 -1.14 12.23
C HIS A 114 -13.13 -0.40 13.35
N TRP A 115 -12.46 0.72 13.05
CA TRP A 115 -11.81 1.52 14.09
C TRP A 115 -12.83 2.14 15.03
N LYS A 116 -12.52 2.18 16.33
CA LYS A 116 -13.18 3.12 17.24
C LYS A 116 -12.77 4.55 16.86
N LYS A 117 -13.71 5.48 16.95
CA LYS A 117 -13.50 6.88 16.54
C LYS A 117 -12.38 7.55 17.33
N GLU A 118 -12.30 7.26 18.61
CA GLU A 118 -11.28 7.79 19.52
C GLU A 118 -9.89 7.28 19.13
N ASP A 119 -9.75 5.97 18.90
CA ASP A 119 -8.51 5.34 18.44
C ASP A 119 -8.06 5.92 17.09
N TYR A 120 -9.01 6.13 16.17
CA TYR A 120 -8.72 6.68 14.85
C TYR A 120 -8.20 8.11 14.95
N ASN A 121 -8.87 8.96 15.71
CA ASN A 121 -8.49 10.36 15.88
C ASN A 121 -7.14 10.50 16.60
N ALA A 122 -6.88 9.65 17.60
CA ALA A 122 -5.56 9.61 18.25
C ALA A 122 -4.44 9.24 17.26
N ASN A 123 -4.69 8.24 16.40
CA ASN A 123 -3.75 7.88 15.34
C ASN A 123 -3.57 9.00 14.30
N LEU A 124 -4.65 9.67 13.90
CA LEU A 124 -4.61 10.77 12.95
C LEU A 124 -3.73 11.93 13.45
N SER A 125 -3.87 12.33 14.72
CA SER A 125 -3.01 13.36 15.32
C SER A 125 -1.53 13.00 15.25
N ARG A 126 -1.18 11.74 15.55
CA ARG A 126 0.20 11.23 15.43
C ARG A 126 0.71 11.28 14.00
N VAL A 127 -0.11 10.91 13.02
CA VAL A 127 0.26 10.95 11.59
C VAL A 127 0.51 12.39 11.14
N ILE A 128 -0.31 13.35 11.57
CA ILE A 128 -0.11 14.77 11.24
C ILE A 128 1.24 15.27 11.77
N GLU A 129 1.60 14.91 13.01
CA GLU A 129 2.91 15.25 13.57
C GLU A 129 4.07 14.65 12.76
N GLN A 130 3.95 13.37 12.36
CA GLN A 130 4.94 12.71 11.50
C GLN A 130 5.08 13.38 10.13
N ASN A 131 3.96 13.80 9.52
CA ASN A 131 3.97 14.52 8.25
C ASN A 131 4.72 15.86 8.37
N MET A 132 4.58 16.56 9.49
CA MET A 132 5.29 17.82 9.74
C MET A 132 6.80 17.61 9.89
N ASN A 133 7.21 16.53 10.57
CA ASN A 133 8.63 16.15 10.64
C ASN A 133 9.17 15.77 9.26
N TYR A 134 8.40 14.98 8.50
CA TYR A 134 8.75 14.62 7.13
C TYR A 134 8.91 15.85 6.22
N LYS A 135 8.03 16.86 6.31
CA LYS A 135 8.18 18.14 5.60
C LYS A 135 9.52 18.79 5.91
N LYS A 136 9.87 18.86 7.19
CA LYS A 136 11.14 19.46 7.65
C LYS A 136 12.34 18.71 7.09
N ASP A 137 12.31 17.38 7.11
CA ASP A 137 13.39 16.54 6.59
C ASP A 137 13.51 16.68 5.07
N MET A 138 12.39 16.71 4.33
CA MET A 138 12.40 16.92 2.89
C MET A 138 13.00 18.28 2.49
N LYS A 139 12.69 19.31 3.27
CA LYS A 139 13.27 20.65 3.07
C LYS A 139 14.76 20.67 3.38
N ASN A 140 15.18 20.10 4.50
CA ASN A 140 16.56 20.17 4.98
C ASN A 140 17.52 19.28 4.17
N LEU A 141 17.12 18.04 3.88
CA LEU A 141 17.97 17.05 3.22
C LEU A 141 17.97 17.20 1.70
N TYR A 142 16.84 17.57 1.12
CA TYR A 142 16.65 17.52 -0.33
C TYR A 142 16.32 18.88 -0.96
N GLY A 143 16.05 19.91 -0.15
CA GLY A 143 15.60 21.21 -0.65
C GLY A 143 14.24 21.13 -1.33
N VAL A 144 13.37 20.22 -0.89
CA VAL A 144 12.00 20.03 -1.40
C VAL A 144 11.02 20.66 -0.40
N ASP A 145 10.23 21.62 -0.86
CA ASP A 145 9.12 22.18 -0.08
C ASP A 145 7.81 21.52 -0.52
N ILE A 146 7.16 20.82 0.41
CA ILE A 146 5.88 20.14 0.18
C ILE A 146 4.76 21.09 0.56
N SER A 147 3.73 21.21 -0.29
CA SER A 147 2.60 22.08 -0.03
C SER A 147 1.80 21.64 1.21
N ASP A 148 1.21 22.62 1.90
CA ASP A 148 0.33 22.34 3.05
C ASP A 148 -0.92 21.56 2.62
N GLU A 149 -1.37 21.70 1.38
CA GLU A 149 -2.45 20.89 0.80
C GLU A 149 -2.13 19.40 0.85
N VAL A 150 -0.93 19.01 0.40
CA VAL A 150 -0.49 17.60 0.38
C VAL A 150 -0.31 17.08 1.81
N LEU A 151 0.20 17.90 2.72
CA LEU A 151 0.50 17.49 4.10
C LEU A 151 -0.74 17.39 5.00
N ASN A 152 -1.67 18.34 4.84
CA ASN A 152 -2.90 18.40 5.63
C ASN A 152 -3.98 17.43 5.11
N PHE A 153 -3.76 16.87 3.91
CA PHE A 153 -4.60 15.81 3.41
C PHE A 153 -4.62 14.64 4.40
N SER A 154 -5.82 14.24 4.76
CA SER A 154 -6.04 13.11 5.65
C SER A 154 -7.36 12.47 5.28
N ILE A 155 -7.36 11.15 5.20
CA ILE A 155 -8.59 10.39 5.23
C ILE A 155 -9.25 10.68 6.59
N LYS A 156 -10.55 10.96 6.58
CA LYS A 156 -11.33 11.20 7.80
C LYS A 156 -11.92 9.89 8.31
N TYR A 157 -12.26 9.86 9.60
CA TYR A 157 -12.99 8.75 10.19
C TYR A 157 -14.27 8.46 9.38
N CYS A 158 -14.59 7.18 9.20
CA CYS A 158 -15.78 6.80 8.45
C CYS A 158 -17.03 6.89 9.33
N GLU A 159 -17.80 7.97 9.19
CA GLU A 159 -19.06 8.14 9.94
C GLU A 159 -20.21 7.26 9.44
N THR A 160 -20.06 6.63 8.27
CA THR A 160 -21.15 5.87 7.61
C THR A 160 -21.01 4.36 7.71
N PHE A 161 -19.83 3.86 8.05
CA PHE A 161 -19.62 2.42 8.23
C PHE A 161 -20.34 1.93 9.48
N LYS A 162 -21.01 0.78 9.39
CA LYS A 162 -21.71 0.17 10.52
C LYS A 162 -21.22 -1.26 10.73
N PRO A 163 -20.48 -1.55 11.82
CA PRO A 163 -20.09 -2.93 12.11
C PRO A 163 -21.33 -3.77 12.44
N GLU A 164 -21.33 -5.06 12.07
CA GLU A 164 -22.43 -5.99 12.36
C GLU A 164 -22.60 -6.23 13.87
N LYS A 165 -21.49 -6.25 14.60
CA LYS A 165 -21.46 -6.46 16.06
C LYS A 165 -20.94 -5.24 16.80
N ASN A 166 -19.64 -5.00 16.75
CA ASN A 166 -18.97 -3.91 17.46
C ASN A 166 -17.78 -3.40 16.66
N TYR A 167 -17.35 -2.17 16.95
CA TYR A 167 -16.04 -1.67 16.53
C TYR A 167 -14.92 -2.38 17.27
N LEU A 168 -13.82 -2.64 16.57
CA LEU A 168 -12.67 -3.35 17.11
C LEU A 168 -11.80 -2.43 17.96
N SER A 169 -11.41 -2.92 19.13
CA SER A 169 -10.36 -2.31 19.95
C SER A 169 -9.01 -2.36 19.23
N LYS A 170 -8.08 -1.48 19.66
CA LYS A 170 -6.68 -1.55 19.22
C LYS A 170 -6.07 -2.94 19.38
N LYS A 171 -6.32 -3.64 20.48
CA LYS A 171 -5.79 -4.99 20.73
C LYS A 171 -6.29 -6.00 19.70
N GLU A 172 -7.60 -6.01 19.43
CA GLU A 172 -8.18 -6.94 18.44
C GLU A 172 -7.62 -6.68 17.03
N ARG A 173 -7.45 -5.41 16.65
CA ARG A 173 -6.82 -5.05 15.36
C ARG A 173 -5.36 -5.51 15.27
N LEU A 174 -4.59 -5.34 16.35
CA LEU A 174 -3.20 -5.78 16.40
C LEU A 174 -3.06 -7.30 16.36
N ASN A 175 -3.99 -8.06 16.96
CA ASN A 175 -3.96 -9.51 16.88
C ASN A 175 -4.02 -10.00 15.41
N PHE A 176 -4.85 -9.40 14.56
CA PHE A 176 -4.89 -9.75 13.13
C PHE A 176 -3.57 -9.43 12.42
N GLU A 177 -2.94 -8.30 12.79
CA GLU A 177 -1.62 -7.94 12.26
C GLU A 177 -0.57 -8.98 12.67
N ASP A 178 -0.55 -9.39 13.95
CA ASP A 178 0.35 -10.41 14.48
C ASP A 178 0.17 -11.76 13.76
N GLU A 179 -1.07 -12.17 13.48
CA GLU A 179 -1.37 -13.39 12.74
C GLU A 179 -0.81 -13.37 11.31
N ILE A 180 -0.90 -12.23 10.61
CA ILE A 180 -0.34 -12.09 9.26
C ILE A 180 1.19 -11.98 9.32
N MET A 181 1.75 -11.25 10.30
CA MET A 181 3.20 -11.17 10.51
C MET A 181 3.83 -12.54 10.77
N ASN A 182 3.10 -13.47 11.39
CA ASN A 182 3.56 -14.86 11.53
C ASN A 182 3.69 -15.61 10.20
N LEU A 183 2.93 -15.24 9.17
CA LEU A 183 3.10 -15.76 7.82
C LEU A 183 4.35 -15.14 7.16
N ASP A 184 4.52 -13.83 7.29
CA ASP A 184 5.71 -13.11 6.79
C ASP A 184 7.00 -13.69 7.37
N ALA A 185 7.05 -13.96 8.68
CA ALA A 185 8.20 -14.55 9.34
C ALA A 185 8.60 -15.91 8.73
N ARG A 186 7.62 -16.72 8.29
CA ARG A 186 7.88 -18.02 7.63
C ARG A 186 8.42 -17.83 6.21
N ILE A 187 7.94 -16.82 5.49
CA ILE A 187 8.41 -16.49 4.14
C ILE A 187 9.84 -15.96 4.21
N LEU A 188 10.12 -15.00 5.08
CA LEU A 188 11.46 -14.44 5.28
C LEU A 188 12.44 -15.52 5.77
N GLY A 189 12.00 -16.41 6.67
CA GLY A 189 12.80 -17.53 7.15
C GLY A 189 13.09 -18.62 6.10
N SER A 190 12.44 -18.58 4.93
CA SER A 190 12.77 -19.47 3.81
C SER A 190 14.00 -19.01 3.01
N GLU A 191 14.47 -17.78 3.24
CA GLU A 191 15.59 -17.13 2.53
C GLU A 191 15.39 -16.96 1.00
N LEU A 192 14.20 -17.27 0.46
CA LEU A 192 13.85 -17.05 -0.95
C LEU A 192 13.76 -15.55 -1.30
N ILE A 193 13.42 -14.74 -0.31
CA ILE A 193 13.28 -13.29 -0.45
C ILE A 193 13.97 -12.59 0.72
N ASP A 194 15.02 -11.86 0.41
CA ASP A 194 15.76 -11.04 1.36
C ASP A 194 15.41 -9.57 1.13
N ILE A 195 14.56 -9.05 2.00
CA ILE A 195 14.16 -7.64 1.99
C ILE A 195 14.30 -7.07 3.41
N PRO A 196 14.73 -5.81 3.57
CA PRO A 196 14.81 -5.18 4.88
C PRO A 196 13.44 -5.22 5.59
N TYR A 197 13.43 -5.54 6.87
CA TYR A 197 12.22 -5.42 7.69
C TYR A 197 11.94 -3.94 7.94
N LYS A 198 10.96 -3.40 7.22
CA LYS A 198 10.49 -2.02 7.34
C LYS A 198 9.02 -1.95 6.92
N ASP A 199 8.31 -0.96 7.46
CA ASP A 199 6.96 -0.64 6.99
C ASP A 199 7.01 -0.25 5.50
N ARG A 200 6.25 -0.97 4.68
CA ARG A 200 6.07 -0.69 3.26
C ARG A 200 4.60 -0.62 2.95
N GLY A 201 4.21 0.41 2.20
CA GLY A 201 2.90 0.45 1.60
C GLY A 201 2.82 -0.41 0.35
N ILE A 202 1.58 -0.64 -0.09
CA ILE A 202 1.29 -1.37 -1.33
C ILE A 202 2.01 -0.75 -2.53
N VAL A 203 2.05 0.58 -2.64
CA VAL A 203 2.72 1.28 -3.74
C VAL A 203 4.23 1.03 -3.69
N GLU A 204 4.82 1.12 -2.50
CA GLU A 204 6.26 0.93 -2.28
C GLU A 204 6.70 -0.48 -2.69
N TYR A 205 5.96 -1.52 -2.31
CA TYR A 205 6.26 -2.89 -2.73
C TYR A 205 6.30 -3.03 -4.26
N PHE A 206 5.28 -2.52 -4.95
CA PHE A 206 5.24 -2.58 -6.40
C PHE A 206 6.39 -1.78 -7.03
N ILE A 207 6.69 -0.58 -6.53
CA ILE A 207 7.82 0.22 -7.02
C ILE A 207 9.15 -0.53 -6.79
N GLU A 208 9.36 -1.12 -5.61
CA GLU A 208 10.58 -1.87 -5.29
C GLU A 208 10.70 -3.17 -6.10
N SER A 209 9.59 -3.77 -6.56
CA SER A 209 9.59 -4.91 -7.50
C SER A 209 9.89 -4.54 -8.96
N MET A 210 9.77 -3.26 -9.31
CA MET A 210 9.99 -2.76 -10.67
C MET A 210 11.29 -1.97 -10.81
N LEU A 211 11.71 -1.29 -9.74
CA LEU A 211 12.81 -0.34 -9.71
C LEU A 211 13.66 -0.55 -8.45
N TYR A 212 14.94 -0.17 -8.54
CA TYR A 212 15.78 -0.07 -7.35
C TYR A 212 15.29 1.09 -6.46
N SER A 213 15.09 0.84 -5.17
CA SER A 213 14.49 1.76 -4.20
C SER A 213 15.19 3.11 -4.18
N ASP A 214 16.52 3.13 -4.09
CA ASP A 214 17.28 4.37 -3.98
C ASP A 214 17.26 5.15 -5.29
N PHE A 215 17.22 4.45 -6.43
CA PHE A 215 17.06 5.07 -7.73
C PHE A 215 15.66 5.69 -7.86
N ALA A 216 14.61 4.93 -7.57
CA ALA A 216 13.23 5.41 -7.62
C ALA A 216 13.04 6.63 -6.71
N TYR A 217 13.60 6.60 -5.50
CA TYR A 217 13.54 7.72 -4.57
C TYR A 217 14.30 8.95 -5.09
N LYS A 218 15.53 8.80 -5.59
CA LYS A 218 16.29 9.92 -6.21
C LYS A 218 15.53 10.55 -7.38
N VAL A 219 14.91 9.72 -8.22
CA VAL A 219 14.09 10.18 -9.34
C VAL A 219 12.85 10.92 -8.86
N LYS A 220 12.16 10.43 -7.80
CA LYS A 220 11.03 11.13 -7.16
C LYS A 220 11.43 12.52 -6.70
N ILE A 221 12.52 12.64 -5.94
CA ILE A 221 13.02 13.93 -5.46
C ILE A 221 13.32 14.87 -6.63
N ARG A 222 13.98 14.38 -7.68
CA ARG A 222 14.28 15.17 -8.87
C ARG A 222 13.03 15.67 -9.59
N ILE A 223 12.05 14.78 -9.81
CA ILE A 223 10.76 15.13 -10.44
C ILE A 223 10.06 16.22 -9.63
N THR A 224 10.02 16.09 -8.31
CA THR A 224 9.38 17.07 -7.42
C THR A 224 10.06 18.45 -7.51
N LYS A 225 11.40 18.50 -7.55
CA LYS A 225 12.15 19.76 -7.64
C LYS A 225 12.00 20.44 -9.00
N GLU A 226 12.11 19.67 -10.07
CA GLU A 226 12.08 20.18 -11.45
C GLU A 226 10.65 20.34 -12.00
N LYS A 227 9.65 19.77 -11.32
CA LYS A 227 8.25 19.66 -11.80
C LYS A 227 8.14 19.04 -13.20
N ASN A 228 9.09 18.16 -13.55
CA ASN A 228 9.22 17.59 -14.89
C ASN A 228 8.45 16.27 -15.00
N MET A 229 7.15 16.39 -15.24
CA MET A 229 6.22 15.26 -15.34
C MET A 229 6.52 14.31 -16.51
N ASN A 230 7.22 14.78 -17.55
CA ASN A 230 7.57 13.96 -18.71
C ASN A 230 8.46 12.77 -18.37
N VAL A 231 9.22 12.85 -17.27
CA VAL A 231 10.05 11.74 -16.78
C VAL A 231 9.17 10.55 -16.36
N ILE A 232 8.01 10.81 -15.74
CA ILE A 232 7.06 9.77 -15.33
C ILE A 232 6.58 8.98 -16.55
N ASN A 233 6.22 9.68 -17.63
CA ASN A 233 5.79 9.04 -18.88
C ASN A 233 6.90 8.16 -19.49
N LYS A 234 8.18 8.56 -19.38
CA LYS A 234 9.30 7.73 -19.82
C LYS A 234 9.44 6.47 -18.97
N ILE A 235 9.31 6.59 -17.65
CA ILE A 235 9.35 5.45 -16.72
C ILE A 235 8.23 4.47 -17.02
N LYS A 236 6.99 4.96 -17.16
CA LYS A 236 5.83 4.14 -17.54
C LYS A 236 6.09 3.32 -18.81
N ARG A 237 6.61 3.98 -19.86
CA ARG A 237 6.96 3.28 -21.11
C ARG A 237 7.97 2.16 -20.86
N ILE A 238 9.04 2.42 -20.10
CA ILE A 238 10.04 1.38 -19.79
C ILE A 238 9.42 0.20 -19.03
N LEU A 239 8.55 0.47 -18.06
CA LEU A 239 7.96 -0.56 -17.20
C LEU A 239 6.84 -1.37 -17.89
N LEU A 240 6.15 -0.77 -18.86
CA LEU A 240 5.02 -1.38 -19.57
C LEU A 240 5.41 -1.93 -20.96
N THR A 241 6.63 -1.68 -21.43
CA THR A 241 7.13 -2.28 -22.68
C THR A 241 7.46 -3.75 -22.41
N LYS A 242 6.79 -4.64 -23.14
CA LYS A 242 7.00 -6.10 -23.13
C LYS A 242 8.37 -6.47 -23.70
#